data_AF-A0AAV2MXD1-F1
#
_entry.id   AF-A0AAV2MXD1-F1
#
_cell.length_a   1.000
_cell.length_b   1.000
_cell.length_c   1.000
_cell.angle_alpha   90.00
_cell.angle_beta   90.00
_cell.angle_gamma   90.00
#
_symmetry.space_group_name_H-M   'P 1'
#
loop_
_entity.id
_entity.type
_entity.pdbx_description
1 polymer ?
#
loop_
_entity_poly.entity_id
_entity_poly.type
_entity_poly.pdbx_seq_one_letter_code
_entity_poly.pdbx_strand_id
1 'polypeptide(L)'
;MNKADQFCYLQDGTIVRIRNICLNYENPILIGESLINPVGFPNYPIDSKEFDIVIGNQWSQSTIFDANDITRKAVCIPYEKSYCFLPLIHSSI
;
A
#
# COMPACT_ATOMS: atom_id res chain seq x y z
N MET A 1 13.69 -11.64 -2.72
CA MET A 1 13.45 -11.05 -1.38
C MET A 1 11.99 -10.68 -1.29
N ASN A 2 11.23 -11.35 -0.42
CA ASN A 2 9.81 -11.07 -0.17
C ASN A 2 9.67 -9.67 0.43
N LYS A 3 9.25 -8.70 -0.39
CA LYS A 3 8.92 -7.33 0.03
C LYS A 3 7.43 -7.15 0.31
N ALA A 4 6.61 -8.21 0.22
CA ALA A 4 5.16 -8.11 0.36
C ALA A 4 4.73 -7.62 1.77
N ASP A 5 5.53 -7.87 2.81
CA ASP A 5 5.14 -7.56 4.19
C ASP A 5 5.30 -6.09 4.59
N GLN A 6 5.88 -5.24 3.74
CA GLN A 6 6.15 -3.83 4.07
C GLN A 6 5.11 -2.84 3.50
N PHE A 7 4.04 -3.32 2.86
CA PHE A 7 3.06 -2.44 2.21
C PHE A 7 1.65 -2.63 2.79
N CYS A 8 0.92 -1.52 2.92
CA CYS A 8 -0.47 -1.53 3.40
C CYS A 8 -1.31 -0.45 2.71
N TYR A 9 -2.63 -0.61 2.80
CA TYR A 9 -3.61 0.41 2.45
C TYR A 9 -4.09 1.10 3.72
N LEU A 10 -4.23 2.42 3.65
CA LEU A 10 -4.91 3.22 4.66
C LEU A 10 -6.42 3.32 4.36
N GLN A 11 -7.19 3.94 5.27
CA GLN A 11 -8.64 4.13 5.13
C GLN A 11 -9.03 4.96 3.90
N ASP A 12 -8.18 5.91 3.49
CA ASP A 12 -8.38 6.75 2.30
C ASP A 12 -7.93 6.08 0.99
N GLY A 13 -7.50 4.82 1.05
CA GLY A 13 -6.96 4.08 -0.10
C GLY A 13 -5.48 4.36 -0.39
N THR A 14 -4.81 5.22 0.39
CA THR A 14 -3.38 5.49 0.24
C THR A 14 -2.58 4.22 0.49
N ILE A 15 -1.65 3.91 -0.42
CA ILE A 15 -0.69 2.81 -0.25
C ILE A 15 0.56 3.35 0.43
N VAL A 16 0.94 2.72 1.54
CA VAL A 16 2.13 3.09 2.31
C VAL A 16 3.19 2.00 2.19
N ARG A 17 4.43 2.41 1.91
CA ARG A 17 5.63 1.62 2.13
C ARG A 17 6.16 1.90 3.52
N ILE A 18 5.97 0.94 4.43
CA ILE A 18 6.45 1.00 5.79
C ILE A 18 7.97 0.82 5.82
N ARG A 19 8.68 1.73 6.49
CA ARG A 19 10.12 1.63 6.75
C ARG A 19 10.40 1.23 8.19
N ASN A 20 9.65 1.80 9.12
CA ASN A 20 9.72 1.49 10.55
C ASN A 20 8.32 1.48 11.16
N ILE A 21 8.17 0.68 12.22
CA ILE A 21 7.00 0.66 13.09
C ILE A 21 7.50 1.07 14.47
N CYS A 22 6.86 2.05 15.08
CA CYS A 22 7.27 2.62 16.36
C CYS A 22 6.06 2.85 17.26
N LEU A 23 6.33 3.13 18.53
CA LEU A 23 5.33 3.63 19.48
C LEU A 23 5.58 5.11 19.71
N ASN A 24 4.56 5.93 19.55
CA ASN A 24 4.53 7.30 20.05
C ASN A 24 3.73 7.31 21.35
N TYR A 25 4.44 7.33 22.48
CA TYR A 25 3.91 6.92 23.78
C TYR A 25 3.39 5.46 23.71
N GLU A 26 2.08 5.26 23.69
CA GLU A 26 1.42 3.95 23.58
C GLU A 26 0.73 3.74 22.21
N ASN A 27 0.71 4.77 21.36
CA ASN A 27 0.03 4.70 20.07
C ASN A 27 0.99 4.15 18.99
N PRO A 28 0.64 3.06 18.30
CA PRO A 28 1.45 2.55 17.21
C PRO A 28 1.42 3.53 16.03
N ILE A 29 2.60 3.89 15.54
CA ILE A 29 2.79 4.74 14.37
C ILE A 29 3.65 4.03 13.33
N LEU A 30 3.45 4.40 12.07
CA LEU A 30 4.25 3.95 10.94
C LEU A 30 5.11 5.10 10.45
N ILE A 31 6.38 4.83 10.17
CA ILE A 31 7.26 5.75 9.45
C ILE A 31 7.49 5.16 8.08
N GLY A 32 7.11 5.89 7.03
CA GLY A 32 7.11 5.35 5.67
C GLY A 32 6.83 6.39 4.60
N GLU A 33 6.61 5.92 3.39
CA GLU A 33 6.39 6.75 2.20
C GLU A 33 5.06 6.35 1.56
N SER A 34 4.25 7.32 1.10
CA SER A 34 3.04 7.02 0.34
C SER A 34 3.36 6.84 -1.15
N LEU A 35 2.59 5.99 -1.81
CA LEU A 35 2.64 5.83 -3.26
C LEU A 35 2.00 7.06 -3.93
N ILE A 36 2.74 7.69 -4.84
CA ILE A 36 2.32 8.89 -5.56
C ILE A 36 1.89 8.52 -6.98
N ASN A 37 0.84 9.17 -7.49
CA ASN A 37 0.32 9.04 -8.85
C ASN A 37 0.10 7.58 -9.30
N PRO A 38 -0.57 6.73 -8.49
CA PRO A 38 -0.91 5.39 -8.93
C PRO A 38 -1.87 5.45 -10.14
N VAL A 39 -1.70 4.51 -11.07
CA VAL A 39 -2.59 4.34 -12.22
C VAL A 39 -3.30 2.99 -12.14
N GLY A 40 -4.42 2.86 -12.86
CA GLY A 40 -5.10 1.57 -13.00
C GLY A 40 -4.27 0.58 -13.81
N PHE A 41 -4.48 -0.71 -13.57
CA PHE A 41 -3.95 -1.81 -14.35
C PHE A 41 -4.55 -1.77 -15.77
N PRO A 42 -3.72 -1.78 -16.83
CA PRO A 42 -4.21 -1.61 -18.20
C PRO A 42 -5.00 -2.83 -18.68
N ASN A 43 -5.95 -2.60 -19.60
CA ASN A 43 -6.68 -3.62 -20.38
C ASN A 43 -7.64 -4.55 -19.60
N TYR A 44 -8.25 -4.07 -18.52
CA TYR A 44 -9.35 -4.78 -17.84
C TYR A 44 -10.71 -4.13 -18.21
N PRO A 45 -11.83 -4.88 -18.33
CA PRO A 45 -13.12 -4.32 -18.77
C PRO A 45 -13.70 -3.22 -17.85
N ILE A 46 -13.11 -3.03 -16.66
CA ILE A 46 -13.44 -2.00 -15.66
C ILE A 46 -12.12 -1.43 -15.14
N ASP A 47 -12.10 -0.15 -14.75
CA ASP A 47 -10.94 0.47 -14.10
C ASP A 47 -10.57 -0.30 -12.82
N SER A 48 -9.35 -0.83 -12.77
CA SER A 48 -8.92 -1.70 -11.67
C SER A 48 -8.83 -0.97 -10.32
N LYS A 49 -8.77 0.37 -10.33
CA LYS A 49 -8.83 1.18 -9.10
C LYS A 49 -10.12 0.97 -8.32
N GLU A 50 -11.21 0.59 -8.99
CA GLU A 50 -12.48 0.22 -8.34
C GLU A 50 -12.34 -1.02 -7.43
N PHE A 51 -11.24 -1.77 -7.58
CA PHE A 51 -10.89 -2.94 -6.77
C PHE A 51 -9.63 -2.70 -5.91
N ASP A 52 -9.22 -1.44 -5.74
CA ASP A 52 -7.96 -1.02 -5.10
C ASP A 52 -6.70 -1.61 -5.77
N ILE A 53 -6.79 -2.07 -7.02
CA ILE A 53 -5.64 -2.61 -7.76
C ILE A 53 -5.00 -1.47 -8.53
N VAL A 54 -3.73 -1.18 -8.23
CA VAL A 54 -3.02 -0.05 -8.84
C VAL A 54 -1.59 -0.38 -9.22
N ILE A 55 -1.06 0.36 -10.19
CA ILE A 55 0.33 0.31 -10.63
C ILE A 55 1.02 1.61 -10.24
N GLY A 56 2.23 1.51 -9.68
CA GLY A 56 3.05 2.69 -9.38
C GLY A 56 4.43 2.34 -8.85
N ASN A 57 5.33 3.32 -8.88
CA ASN A 57 6.67 3.20 -8.29
C ASN A 57 7.24 4.57 -7.87
N GLN A 58 6.39 5.60 -7.77
CA GLN A 58 6.78 6.91 -7.26
C GLN A 58 6.40 6.98 -5.80
N TRP A 59 7.33 7.40 -4.95
CA TRP A 59 7.15 7.42 -3.50
C TRP A 59 7.30 8.85 -2.99
N SER A 60 6.51 9.21 -1.98
CA SER A 60 6.64 10.49 -1.28
C SER A 60 7.93 10.58 -0.49
N GLN A 61 8.16 11.75 0.08
CA GLN A 61 9.09 11.85 1.21
C GLN A 61 8.55 11.05 2.39
N SER A 62 9.45 10.55 3.23
CA SER A 62 9.08 9.78 4.40
C SER A 62 8.33 10.68 5.40
N THR A 63 7.21 10.18 5.90
CA THR A 63 6.38 10.85 6.92
C THR A 63 5.85 9.83 7.94
N ILE A 64 5.09 10.33 8.91
CA ILE A 64 4.44 9.54 9.95
C ILE A 64 2.97 9.29 9.57
N PHE A 65 2.51 8.06 9.75
CA PHE A 65 1.11 7.65 9.61
C PHE A 65 0.63 7.01 10.92
N ASP A 66 -0.66 7.15 11.22
CA ASP A 66 -1.29 6.39 12.31
C ASP A 66 -1.43 4.93 11.89
N ALA A 67 -0.97 3.98 12.71
CA ALA A 67 -1.10 2.57 12.38
C ALA A 67 -2.56 2.08 12.45
N ASN A 68 -3.43 2.80 13.17
CA ASN A 68 -4.87 2.49 13.24
C ASN A 68 -5.61 2.82 11.93
N ASP A 69 -4.99 3.59 11.04
CA ASP A 69 -5.55 3.88 9.71
C ASP A 69 -5.34 2.71 8.73
N ILE A 70 -4.55 1.69 9.09
CA ILE A 70 -4.35 0.52 8.23
C ILE A 70 -5.65 -0.27 8.10
N THR A 71 -6.13 -0.44 6.87
CA THR A 71 -7.30 -1.28 6.57
C THR A 71 -6.92 -2.66 6.08
N ARG A 72 -5.88 -2.76 5.24
CA ARG A 72 -5.49 -4.00 4.55
C ARG A 72 -3.99 -4.06 4.33
N LYS A 73 -3.41 -5.26 4.33
CA LYS A 73 -2.06 -5.45 3.77
C LYS A 73 -2.12 -5.29 2.26
N ALA A 74 -1.03 -4.82 1.65
CA ALA A 74 -0.90 -4.71 0.21
C ALA A 74 0.13 -5.74 -0.30
N VAL A 75 -0.29 -6.59 -1.22
CA VAL A 75 0.65 -7.46 -1.93
C VAL A 75 1.28 -6.66 -3.06
N CYS A 76 2.61 -6.65 -3.09
CA CYS A 76 3.39 -5.96 -4.11
C CYS A 76 4.01 -6.98 -5.07
N ILE A 77 3.65 -6.90 -6.35
CA ILE A 77 4.14 -7.79 -7.40
C ILE A 77 4.92 -6.94 -8.43
N PRO A 78 6.14 -7.35 -8.84
CA PRO A 78 6.85 -6.70 -9.93
C PRO A 78 6.00 -6.67 -11.21
N TYR A 79 5.89 -5.50 -11.85
CA TYR A 79 5.14 -5.34 -13.09
C TYR A 79 5.89 -4.37 -14.02
N GLU A 80 6.46 -4.90 -15.11
CA GLU A 80 7.31 -4.14 -16.04
C GLU A 80 8.44 -3.37 -15.31
N LYS A 81 8.52 -2.04 -15.44
CA LYS A 81 9.46 -1.14 -14.73
C LYS A 81 8.87 -0.56 -13.43
N SER A 82 7.75 -1.11 -12.97
CA SER A 82 6.94 -0.62 -11.87
C SER A 82 6.52 -1.77 -10.94
N TYR A 83 5.54 -1.53 -10.09
CA TYR A 83 4.93 -2.53 -9.23
C TYR A 83 3.41 -2.45 -9.33
N CYS A 84 2.77 -3.60 -9.28
CA CYS A 84 1.34 -3.74 -9.08
C CYS A 84 1.07 -3.99 -7.60
N PHE A 85 0.11 -3.26 -7.04
CA PHE A 85 -0.36 -3.40 -5.68
C PHE A 85 -1.81 -3.87 -5.70
N LEU A 86 -2.10 -4.86 -4.87
CA LEU A 86 -3.43 -5.40 -4.68
C LEU A 86 -3.71 -5.62 -3.19
N PRO A 87 -4.94 -5.39 -2.73
CA PRO A 87 -5.30 -5.64 -1.34
C PRO A 87 -5.21 -7.15 -1.03
N LEU A 88 -4.55 -7.50 0.08
CA LEU A 88 -4.65 -8.84 0.64
C LEU A 88 -5.99 -8.95 1.37
N ILE A 89 -6.96 -9.59 0.71
CA ILE A 89 -8.28 -9.83 1.29
C ILE A 89 -8.15 -10.99 2.28
N HIS A 90 -8.40 -10.72 3.56
CA HIS A 90 -8.58 -11.78 4.55
C HIS A 90 -9.89 -12.50 4.25
N SER A 91 -9.82 -13.73 3.73
CA SER A 91 -10.94 -14.65 3.84
C SER A 91 -10.90 -15.25 5.24
N SER A 92 -11.94 -15.00 6.03
CA SER A 92 -12.23 -15.80 7.22
C SER A 92 -12.66 -17.19 6.74
N ILE A 93 -11.68 -18.04 6.44
CA ILE A 93 -11.92 -19.48 6.27
C ILE A 93 -12.25 -20.06 7.64
#